data_AF-A0A0B6S418-F1
#
_entry.id   AF-A0A0B6S418-F1
#
_cell.length_a   1.000
_cell.length_b   1.000
_cell.length_c   1.000
_cell.angle_alpha   90.00
_cell.angle_beta   90.00
_cell.angle_gamma   90.00
#
_symmetry.space_group_name_H-M   'P 1'
#
loop_
_entity.id
_entity.type
_entity.pdbx_description
1 polymer ?
#
loop_
_entity_poly.entity_id
_entity_poly.type
_entity_poly.pdbx_seq_one_letter_code
_entity_poly.pdbx_strand_id
1 'polypeptide(L)'
;MKQSRQAVGQHLYNLRGCRVSEPIRPPFGRGCRIVEWVDDEGRIARRVVAEHVTEAEVVATIRRPLDGRRYLMHDDEQMPRETLPRR
;
A
#
# COMPACT_ATOMS: atom_id res chain seq x y z
N MET A 1 10.81 -19.55 -18.91
CA MET A 1 11.35 -18.22 -18.54
C MET A 1 10.33 -17.52 -17.63
N LYS A 2 10.57 -17.48 -16.33
CA LYS A 2 9.73 -16.69 -15.40
C LYS A 2 10.55 -15.43 -15.09
N GLN A 3 10.19 -14.31 -15.69
CA GLN A 3 10.94 -13.06 -15.51
C GLN A 3 10.72 -12.53 -14.09
N SER A 4 11.70 -12.78 -13.23
CA SER A 4 11.90 -12.09 -11.97
C SER A 4 12.25 -10.63 -12.30
N ARG A 5 11.28 -9.72 -12.28
CA ARG A 5 11.56 -8.28 -12.35
C ARG A 5 12.14 -7.84 -11.01
N GLN A 6 13.46 -7.94 -10.89
CA GLN A 6 14.23 -7.31 -9.84
C GLN A 6 14.33 -5.79 -10.07
N ALA A 7 14.09 -5.06 -8.98
CA ALA A 7 14.80 -3.85 -8.55
C ALA A 7 15.01 -2.72 -9.57
N VAL A 8 14.02 -1.82 -9.67
CA VAL A 8 14.26 -0.43 -10.09
C VAL A 8 13.91 0.49 -8.92
N GLY A 9 14.93 0.95 -8.20
CA GLY A 9 14.84 2.05 -7.23
C GLY A 9 15.28 1.70 -5.81
N GLN A 10 16.60 1.58 -5.58
CA GLN A 10 17.28 1.26 -4.33
C GLN A 10 17.15 2.29 -3.18
N HIS A 11 16.04 3.02 -3.10
CA HIS A 11 15.66 3.84 -1.94
C HIS A 11 14.13 3.89 -1.77
N LEU A 12 13.42 2.89 -2.31
CA LEU A 12 12.07 2.54 -1.84
C LEU A 12 12.23 2.34 -0.33
N TYR A 13 11.73 3.31 0.44
CA TYR A 13 11.34 3.27 1.85
C TYR A 13 11.35 1.84 2.37
N ASN A 14 11.93 1.60 3.55
CA ASN A 14 12.05 0.31 4.23
C ASN A 14 10.68 -0.36 4.49
N LEU A 15 9.87 -0.55 3.46
CA LEU A 15 8.54 -1.11 3.51
C LEU A 15 8.72 -2.59 3.73
N ARG A 16 8.06 -3.08 4.77
CA ARG A 16 7.99 -4.52 5.03
C ARG A 16 7.09 -5.22 4.01
N GLY A 17 6.23 -4.49 3.32
CA GLY A 17 5.43 -4.99 2.21
C GLY A 17 4.59 -3.91 1.53
N CYS A 18 4.18 -4.20 0.30
CA CYS A 18 3.23 -3.39 -0.47
C CYS A 18 2.38 -4.32 -1.35
N ARG A 19 1.07 -4.06 -1.43
CA ARG A 19 0.16 -4.74 -2.34
C ARG A 19 -0.80 -3.76 -3.00
N VAL A 20 -1.25 -4.14 -4.19
CA VAL A 20 -2.33 -3.47 -4.91
C VAL A 20 -3.47 -4.47 -5.05
N SER A 21 -4.69 -4.07 -4.71
CA SER A 21 -5.86 -4.93 -4.83
C SER A 21 -6.20 -5.26 -6.29
N GLU A 22 -7.06 -6.26 -6.46
CA GLU A 22 -7.85 -6.37 -7.70
C GLU A 22 -8.72 -5.11 -7.90
N PRO A 23 -9.14 -4.82 -9.15
CA PRO A 23 -10.03 -3.70 -9.44
C PRO A 23 -11.35 -3.80 -8.65
N ILE A 24 -11.72 -2.71 -7.99
CA ILE A 24 -13.02 -2.54 -7.34
C ILE A 24 -13.88 -1.71 -8.29
N ARG A 25 -14.95 -2.30 -8.81
CA ARG A 25 -15.86 -1.66 -9.76
C ARG A 25 -17.20 -1.36 -9.08
N PRO A 26 -17.52 -0.08 -8.81
CA PRO A 26 -18.83 0.29 -8.30
C PRO A 26 -19.90 0.13 -9.40
N PRO A 27 -21.20 0.02 -9.04
CA PRO A 27 -22.29 -0.05 -10.00
C PRO A 27 -22.42 1.21 -10.87
N PHE A 28 -21.90 2.34 -10.39
CA PHE A 28 -21.82 3.61 -11.14
C PHE A 28 -20.49 4.31 -10.84
N GLY A 29 -19.93 5.00 -11.84
CA GLY A 29 -18.68 5.75 -11.70
C GLY A 29 -17.43 4.96 -12.15
N ARG A 30 -16.25 5.53 -11.88
CA ARG A 30 -14.96 4.92 -12.24
C ARG A 30 -14.54 3.91 -11.19
N GLY A 31 -13.94 2.80 -11.64
CA GLY A 31 -13.33 1.82 -10.76
C GLY A 31 -12.08 2.36 -10.08
N CYS A 32 -11.69 1.69 -9.00
CA CYS A 32 -10.51 2.01 -8.23
C CYS A 32 -9.73 0.76 -7.84
N ARG A 33 -8.53 0.97 -7.29
CA ARG A 33 -7.75 -0.05 -6.59
C ARG A 33 -7.32 0.51 -5.24
N ILE A 34 -7.01 -0.38 -4.30
CA ILE A 34 -6.44 -0.02 -3.01
C ILE A 34 -4.96 -0.37 -3.04
N VAL A 35 -4.11 0.63 -2.82
CA VAL A 35 -2.70 0.44 -2.49
C VAL A 35 -2.59 0.36 -0.98
N GLU A 36 -2.00 -0.71 -0.48
CA GLU A 36 -1.74 -0.91 0.94
C GLU A 36 -0.27 -1.26 1.15
N TRP A 37 0.36 -0.63 2.13
CA TRP A 37 1.76 -0.86 2.47
C TRP A 37 2.00 -0.87 3.98
N VAL A 38 3.07 -1.55 4.38
CA VAL A 38 3.55 -1.61 5.75
C VAL A 38 4.89 -0.89 5.80
N ASP A 39 5.01 0.14 6.64
CA ASP A 39 6.27 0.84 6.88
C ASP A 39 7.28 -0.01 7.68
N ASP A 40 8.47 0.52 7.91
CA ASP A 40 9.52 -0.14 8.70
C ASP A 40 9.15 -0.31 10.17
N GLU A 41 8.28 0.54 10.68
CA GLU A 41 7.76 0.49 12.05
C GLU A 41 6.66 -0.58 12.20
N GLY A 42 6.19 -1.15 11.08
CA GLY A 42 5.18 -2.20 11.04
C GLY A 42 3.76 -1.68 10.98
N ARG A 43 3.56 -0.41 10.60
CA ARG A 43 2.26 0.22 10.53
C ARG A 43 1.68 0.09 9.12
N ILE A 44 0.40 -0.27 9.03
CA ILE A 44 -0.30 -0.23 7.75
C ILE A 44 -0.73 1.18 7.39
N ALA A 45 -0.64 1.47 6.10
CA ALA A 45 -1.21 2.62 5.43
C ALA A 45 -1.94 2.18 4.16
N ARG A 46 -2.99 2.92 3.78
CA ARG A 46 -3.84 2.62 2.63
C ARG A 46 -4.17 3.88 1.85
N ARG A 47 -4.21 3.79 0.52
CA ARG A 47 -4.76 4.83 -0.35
C ARG A 47 -5.57 4.22 -1.48
N VAL A 48 -6.62 4.92 -1.87
CA VAL A 48 -7.39 4.62 -3.08
C VAL A 48 -6.69 5.26 -4.27
N VAL A 49 -6.54 4.49 -5.34
CA VAL A 49 -5.97 4.93 -6.62
C VAL A 49 -6.90 4.55 -7.77
N ALA A 50 -6.68 5.11 -8.95
CA ALA A 50 -7.45 4.75 -10.14
C ALA A 50 -7.30 3.26 -10.50
N GLU A 51 -8.31 2.68 -11.16
CA GLU A 51 -8.28 1.28 -11.60
C GLU A 51 -7.04 0.94 -12.47
N HIS A 52 -6.63 1.86 -13.34
CA HIS A 52 -5.51 1.69 -14.28
C HIS A 52 -4.20 2.32 -13.78
N VAL A 53 -4.02 2.41 -12.47
CA VAL A 53 -2.80 2.96 -11.86
C VAL A 53 -1.54 2.24 -12.37
N THR A 54 -0.52 3.01 -12.69
CA THR A 54 0.80 2.50 -13.06
C THR A 54 1.68 2.29 -11.82
N GLU A 55 2.73 1.47 -11.94
CA GLU A 55 3.70 1.27 -10.85
C GLU A 55 4.33 2.60 -10.39
N ALA A 56 4.64 3.50 -11.33
CA ALA A 56 5.20 4.81 -11.01
C ALA A 56 4.22 5.67 -10.19
N GLU A 57 2.93 5.62 -10.51
CA GLU A 57 1.89 6.33 -9.75
C GLU A 57 1.64 5.71 -8.37
N VAL A 58 1.76 4.39 -8.23
CA VAL A 58 1.74 3.71 -6.92
C VAL A 58 2.90 4.20 -6.06
N VAL A 59 4.12 4.23 -6.61
CA VAL A 59 5.31 4.75 -5.93
C VAL A 59 5.10 6.21 -5.51
N ALA A 60 4.59 7.06 -6.42
CA ALA A 60 4.27 8.45 -6.12
C ALA A 60 3.18 8.58 -5.04
N THR A 61 2.20 7.68 -5.02
CA THR A 61 1.10 7.65 -4.04
C THR A 61 1.63 7.34 -2.64
N ILE A 62 2.54 6.36 -2.51
CA ILE A 62 3.16 5.98 -1.25
C ILE A 62 4.05 7.11 -0.69
N ARG A 63 4.72 7.88 -1.57
CA ARG A 63 5.56 9.02 -1.18
C ARG A 63 4.80 10.19 -0.58
N ARG A 64 3.50 10.31 -0.87
CA ARG A 64 2.71 11.43 -0.35
C ARG A 64 2.48 11.22 1.15
N PRO A 65 2.83 12.22 2.00
CA PRO A 65 2.53 12.18 3.42
C PRO A 65 1.06 11.85 3.64
N LEU A 66 0.76 10.96 4.57
CA LEU A 66 -0.62 10.71 4.98
C LEU A 66 -1.12 11.93 5.73
N ASP A 67 -2.07 12.63 5.15
CA ASP A 67 -2.74 13.73 5.83
C ASP A 67 -3.76 13.17 6.83
N GLY A 68 -3.73 13.70 8.05
CA GLY A 68 -4.66 13.32 9.12
C GLY A 68 -3.99 12.66 10.32
N ARG A 69 -4.72 12.64 11.45
CA ARG A 69 -4.27 11.94 12.65
C ARG A 69 -4.59 10.46 12.51
N ARG A 70 -3.61 9.62 12.78
CA ARG A 70 -3.86 8.21 13.04
C ARG A 70 -4.47 8.10 14.43
N TYR A 71 -5.66 7.51 14.51
CA TYR A 71 -6.27 7.13 15.78
C TYR A 71 -5.91 5.67 16.01
N LEU A 72 -5.04 5.40 16.98
CA LEU A 72 -4.90 4.08 17.58
C LEU A 72 -5.69 4.06 18.88
N MET A 73 -6.43 2.97 19.10
CA MET A 73 -6.97 2.66 20.41
C MET A 73 -5.87 2.04 21.27
N HIS A 74 -5.99 2.12 22.59
CA HIS A 74 -4.96 1.60 23.50
C HIS A 74 -4.68 0.10 23.31
N ASP A 75 -5.72 -0.67 22.95
CA ASP A 75 -5.60 -2.09 22.65
C ASP A 75 -4.83 -2.35 21.34
N ASP A 76 -4.83 -1.41 20.40
CA ASP A 76 -4.08 -1.52 19.13
C ASP A 76 -2.55 -1.41 19.37
N GLU A 77 -2.12 -0.73 20.44
CA GLU A 77 -0.69 -0.56 20.76
C GLU A 77 -0.02 -1.87 21.18
N GLN A 78 -0.80 -2.80 21.74
CA GLN A 78 -0.31 -4.12 22.15
C GLN A 78 -0.39 -5.16 21.02
N MET A 79 -0.96 -4.79 19.86
CA MET A 79 -1.10 -5.72 18.75
C MET A 79 0.26 -5.99 18.09
N PRO A 80 0.49 -7.23 17.62
CA PRO A 80 1.67 -7.56 16.81
C PRO A 80 1.77 -6.64 15.61
N ARG A 81 3.01 -6.29 15.23
CA ARG A 81 3.27 -5.52 14.01
C ARG A 81 2.59 -6.16 12.81
N GLU A 82 1.87 -5.36 12.05
CA GLU A 82 1.09 -5.84 10.93
C GLU A 82 2.02 -6.33 9.81
N THR A 83 1.62 -7.41 9.15
CA THR A 83 2.30 -7.91 7.95
C THR A 83 1.28 -8.15 6.87
N LEU A 84 1.63 -7.83 5.63
CA LEU A 84 0.75 -8.15 4.50
C LEU A 84 0.93 -9.63 4.15
N PRO A 85 -0.15 -10.41 4.07
CA PRO A 85 -0.05 -11.80 3.68
C PRO A 85 0.53 -11.89 2.27
N ARG A 86 1.51 -12.79 2.09
CA ARG A 86 2.07 -13.11 0.78
C ARG A 86 1.01 -13.87 -0.02
N ARG A 87 0.64 -13.35 -1.20
CA ARG A 87 -0.19 -14.06 -2.18
C ARG A 87 0.69 -14.76 -3.20
#